data_AF-A0A523D5H7-F1
#
_entry.id   AF-A0A523D5H7-F1
#
_cell.length_a   1.000
_cell.length_b   1.000
_cell.length_c   1.000
_cell.angle_alpha   90.00
_cell.angle_beta   90.00
_cell.angle_gamma   90.00
#
_symmetry.space_group_name_H-M   'P 1'
#
loop_
_entity.id
_entity.type
_entity.pdbx_description
1 polymer ?
#
loop_
_entity_poly.entity_id
_entity_poly.type
_entity_poly.pdbx_seq_one_letter_code
_entity_poly.pdbx_strand_id
1 'polypeptide(L)'
;MTKIALSRAVLGFLTLSLVGALCVPAAMARGKVHLRVEVTDEDSGEMKVNLNMPLTAIESILEVLNDQMDGNFDMNFGHHGMDVRRIYMALRDEEEADFLEVNNGDEHVRIWKDRDAFHVRVTRDGDSRPTVMIYLPLQVLDALFSGPEDSMPDLKVALRELEDMAPLTLVEVYDDHETVKIWLE
;
A
#
# COMPACT_ATOMS: atom_id res chain seq x y z
N MET A 1 7.60 -51.91 -57.66
CA MET A 1 8.55 -50.79 -57.47
C MET A 1 8.64 -50.52 -55.96
N THR A 2 9.22 -51.40 -55.13
CA THR A 2 10.64 -51.43 -54.69
C THR A 2 11.16 -50.05 -54.27
N LYS A 3 11.48 -49.78 -52.99
CA LYS A 3 12.59 -50.38 -52.22
C LYS A 3 12.27 -50.64 -50.73
N ILE A 4 13.00 -51.66 -50.24
CA ILE A 4 13.11 -52.23 -48.89
C ILE A 4 14.28 -51.58 -48.13
N ALA A 5 14.18 -51.44 -46.80
CA ALA A 5 15.27 -51.57 -45.80
C ALA A 5 14.65 -51.42 -44.40
N LEU A 6 14.40 -52.48 -43.61
CA LEU A 6 15.32 -53.33 -42.83
C LEU A 6 16.24 -52.55 -41.86
N SER A 7 16.00 -52.66 -40.55
CA SER A 7 17.01 -53.15 -39.60
C SER A 7 16.47 -53.17 -38.16
N ARG A 8 16.64 -54.32 -37.50
CA ARG A 8 16.52 -54.53 -36.06
C ARG A 8 17.88 -54.19 -35.44
N ALA A 9 17.93 -53.37 -34.40
CA ALA A 9 19.13 -53.27 -33.56
C ALA A 9 18.81 -52.70 -32.16
N VAL A 10 19.06 -53.54 -31.15
CA VAL A 10 19.64 -53.19 -29.82
C VAL A 10 18.73 -52.39 -28.87
N LEU A 11 18.06 -52.98 -27.86
CA LEU A 11 18.51 -53.67 -26.65
C LEU A 11 19.31 -52.79 -25.66
N GLY A 12 18.73 -52.54 -24.47
CA GLY A 12 19.36 -51.88 -23.30
C GLY A 12 18.81 -50.46 -23.10
N PHE A 13 18.45 -49.97 -21.91
CA PHE A 13 18.76 -50.31 -20.51
C PHE A 13 17.66 -49.59 -19.68
N LEU A 14 16.95 -50.30 -18.79
CA LEU A 14 17.05 -50.13 -17.33
C LEU A 14 16.64 -48.73 -16.77
N THR A 15 15.51 -48.73 -16.06
CA THR A 15 15.24 -48.07 -14.76
C THR A 15 15.50 -46.56 -14.60
N LEU A 16 14.47 -45.79 -14.27
CA LEU A 16 14.18 -45.30 -12.91
C LEU A 16 12.93 -44.38 -12.98
N SER A 17 11.74 -44.90 -12.69
CA SER A 17 10.57 -44.03 -12.47
C SER A 17 10.76 -43.29 -11.15
N LEU A 18 11.07 -42.01 -11.27
CA LEU A 18 11.18 -41.03 -10.20
C LEU A 18 9.81 -40.84 -9.53
N VAL A 19 9.49 -41.67 -8.53
CA VAL A 19 8.46 -41.34 -7.52
C VAL A 19 9.17 -40.62 -6.38
N GLY A 20 9.52 -39.37 -6.64
CA GLY A 20 9.88 -38.41 -5.60
C GLY A 20 8.61 -37.69 -5.18
N ALA A 21 7.91 -38.23 -4.18
CA ALA A 21 6.92 -37.46 -3.44
C ALA A 21 7.67 -36.35 -2.69
N LEU A 22 7.85 -35.20 -3.33
CA LEU A 22 8.15 -33.95 -2.64
C LEU A 22 6.93 -33.65 -1.77
N CYS A 23 6.99 -34.11 -0.53
CA CYS A 23 6.28 -33.48 0.57
C CYS A 23 6.85 -32.07 0.65
N VAL A 24 6.28 -31.16 -0.14
CA VAL A 24 6.46 -29.72 0.07
C VAL A 24 5.79 -29.47 1.41
N PRO A 25 6.50 -29.06 2.47
CA PRO A 25 5.82 -28.45 3.58
C PRO A 25 5.10 -27.26 2.95
N ALA A 26 3.77 -27.33 2.87
CA ALA A 26 2.95 -26.14 2.84
C ALA A 26 3.29 -25.43 4.15
N ALA A 27 4.39 -24.68 4.14
CA ALA A 27 4.57 -23.55 5.00
C ALA A 27 3.27 -22.79 4.79
N MET A 28 2.37 -22.93 5.77
CA MET A 28 1.15 -22.16 5.84
C MET A 28 1.63 -20.73 5.76
N ALA A 29 1.60 -20.15 4.55
CA ALA A 29 1.53 -18.73 4.39
C ALA A 29 0.30 -18.37 5.21
N ARG A 30 0.55 -17.91 6.44
CA ARG A 30 -0.49 -17.31 7.26
C ARG A 30 -0.87 -16.10 6.43
N GLY A 31 -1.86 -16.27 5.56
CA GLY A 31 -2.23 -15.27 4.57
C GLY A 31 -2.43 -13.97 5.32
N LYS A 32 -1.87 -12.87 4.80
CA LYS A 32 -2.06 -11.57 5.40
C LYS A 32 -3.57 -11.35 5.55
N VAL A 33 -4.03 -11.19 6.79
CA VAL A 33 -5.45 -11.04 7.09
C VAL A 33 -5.79 -9.56 6.90
N HIS A 34 -6.75 -9.28 6.03
CA HIS A 34 -7.25 -7.92 5.79
C HIS A 34 -8.60 -7.75 6.47
N LEU A 35 -8.78 -6.63 7.18
CA LEU A 35 -10.08 -6.15 7.57
C LEU A 35 -10.70 -5.43 6.38
N ARG A 36 -11.88 -5.89 5.98
CA ARG A 36 -12.70 -5.24 4.96
C ARG A 36 -13.96 -4.69 5.61
N VAL A 37 -14.22 -3.40 5.41
CA VAL A 37 -15.44 -2.74 5.87
C VAL A 37 -16.08 -2.07 4.67
N GLU A 38 -17.32 -2.41 4.38
CA GLU A 38 -18.15 -1.72 3.39
C GLU A 38 -19.36 -1.17 4.14
N VAL A 39 -19.52 0.15 4.11
CA VAL A 39 -20.69 0.85 4.61
C VAL A 39 -21.39 1.45 3.41
N THR A 40 -22.66 1.12 3.23
CA THR A 40 -23.53 1.70 2.20
C THR A 40 -24.79 2.18 2.89
N ASP A 41 -25.13 3.45 2.70
CA ASP A 41 -26.41 4.00 3.13
C ASP A 41 -27.50 3.55 2.14
N GLU A 42 -28.45 2.71 2.58
CA GLU A 42 -29.50 2.15 1.71
C GLU A 42 -30.59 3.17 1.33
N ASP A 43 -30.73 4.27 2.07
CA ASP A 43 -31.81 5.25 1.87
C ASP A 43 -31.42 6.36 0.90
N SER A 44 -30.14 6.77 0.92
CA SER A 44 -29.61 7.83 0.05
C SER A 44 -28.68 7.29 -1.05
N GLY A 45 -27.95 6.20 -0.79
CA GLY A 45 -26.85 5.74 -1.63
C GLY A 45 -25.66 6.72 -1.69
N GLU A 46 -25.70 7.82 -0.93
CA GLU A 46 -24.77 8.95 -1.04
C GLU A 46 -23.51 8.77 -0.19
N MET A 47 -23.59 8.00 0.89
CA MET A 47 -22.43 7.67 1.73
C MET A 47 -21.99 6.23 1.48
N LYS A 48 -20.79 6.09 0.89
CA LYS A 48 -20.13 4.81 0.71
C LYS A 48 -18.72 4.83 1.29
N VAL A 49 -18.46 4.01 2.29
CA VAL A 49 -17.12 3.82 2.86
C VAL A 49 -16.64 2.41 2.51
N ASN A 50 -15.50 2.31 1.83
CA ASN A 50 -14.79 1.06 1.62
C ASN A 50 -13.44 1.13 2.33
N LEU A 51 -13.20 0.20 3.25
CA LEU A 51 -11.94 -0.01 3.93
C LEU A 51 -11.40 -1.38 3.56
N ASN A 52 -10.13 -1.48 3.21
CA ASN A 52 -9.45 -2.74 2.96
C ASN A 52 -7.99 -2.63 3.43
N MET A 53 -7.73 -2.99 4.69
CA MET A 53 -6.39 -2.83 5.28
C MET A 53 -5.92 -4.11 5.98
N PRO A 54 -4.60 -4.38 5.99
CA PRO A 54 -4.02 -5.42 6.83
C PRO A 54 -4.37 -5.19 8.31
N LEU A 55 -4.64 -6.27 9.05
CA LEU A 55 -5.03 -6.18 10.46
C LEU A 55 -3.98 -5.46 11.31
N THR A 56 -2.70 -5.63 10.99
CA THR A 56 -1.57 -4.95 11.66
C THR A 56 -1.61 -3.42 11.54
N ALA A 57 -2.07 -2.90 10.39
CA ALA A 57 -2.28 -1.47 10.21
C ALA A 57 -3.46 -0.98 11.06
N ILE A 58 -4.56 -1.75 11.09
CA ILE A 58 -5.74 -1.43 11.90
C ILE A 58 -5.42 -1.43 13.39
N GLU A 59 -4.69 -2.43 13.89
CA GLU A 59 -4.23 -2.49 15.28
C GLU A 59 -3.50 -1.20 15.70
N SER A 60 -2.57 -0.75 14.85
CA SER A 60 -1.77 0.46 15.10
C SER A 60 -2.63 1.74 15.11
N ILE A 61 -3.70 1.79 14.32
CA ILE A 61 -4.68 2.90 14.32
C ILE A 61 -5.57 2.83 15.57
N LEU A 62 -6.01 1.63 15.97
CA LEU A 62 -6.88 1.43 17.13
C LEU A 62 -6.18 1.75 18.46
N GLU A 63 -4.88 1.47 18.59
CA GLU A 63 -4.08 1.86 19.76
C GLU A 63 -4.20 3.37 20.04
N VAL A 64 -4.22 4.20 19.00
CA VAL A 64 -4.42 5.65 19.12
C VAL A 64 -5.84 6.00 19.57
N LEU A 65 -6.85 5.34 18.99
CA LEU A 65 -8.26 5.62 19.30
C LEU A 65 -8.65 5.18 20.71
N ASN A 66 -8.05 4.08 21.20
CA ASN A 66 -8.33 3.55 22.53
C ASN A 66 -7.75 4.45 23.64
N ASP A 67 -6.60 5.08 23.40
CA ASP A 67 -6.01 6.08 24.31
C ASP A 67 -6.76 7.42 24.29
N GLN A 68 -7.62 7.67 23.29
CA GLN A 68 -8.39 8.91 23.12
C GLN A 68 -9.76 8.94 23.82
N MET A 69 -10.17 7.88 24.52
CA MET A 69 -11.42 7.88 25.29
C MET A 69 -11.40 8.83 26.52
N ASP A 70 -10.27 9.50 26.81
CA ASP A 70 -10.11 10.51 27.87
C ASP A 70 -10.08 11.98 27.38
N GLY A 71 -10.41 12.25 26.10
CA GLY A 71 -10.95 13.56 25.70
C GLY A 71 -9.99 14.74 25.51
N ASN A 72 -8.68 14.53 25.34
CA ASN A 72 -7.74 15.59 24.94
C ASN A 72 -6.88 15.17 23.76
N PHE A 73 -6.94 15.94 22.67
CA PHE A 73 -6.17 15.72 21.45
C PHE A 73 -4.79 16.37 21.62
N ASP A 74 -3.78 15.61 22.06
CA ASP A 74 -2.39 16.09 22.11
C ASP A 74 -1.63 15.58 20.87
N MET A 75 -1.30 16.49 19.95
CA MET A 75 -0.47 16.20 18.77
C MET A 75 1.00 16.22 19.16
N ASN A 76 1.40 15.34 20.08
CA ASN A 76 2.79 15.20 20.49
C ASN A 76 3.38 13.93 19.87
N PHE A 77 4.10 14.08 18.75
CA PHE A 77 4.79 13.01 17.99
C PHE A 77 5.90 12.27 18.77
N GLY A 78 6.00 12.45 20.09
CA GLY A 78 7.09 11.94 20.91
C GLY A 78 6.70 10.99 22.04
N HIS A 79 5.41 10.90 22.45
CA HIS A 79 5.07 10.05 23.60
C HIS A 79 3.74 9.27 23.54
N HIS A 80 2.71 9.68 22.80
CA HIS A 80 1.43 8.97 22.74
C HIS A 80 0.71 9.13 21.38
N GLY A 81 1.44 8.93 20.28
CA GLY A 81 0.93 9.22 18.94
C GLY A 81 1.22 8.08 17.98
N MET A 82 0.22 7.76 17.16
CA MET A 82 0.23 6.82 16.05
C MET A 82 1.63 6.44 15.56
N ASP A 83 1.99 5.16 15.66
CA ASP A 83 3.22 4.65 15.06
C ASP A 83 3.06 4.59 13.53
N VAL A 84 3.31 5.73 12.89
CA VAL A 84 3.25 5.89 11.43
C VAL A 84 4.23 4.94 10.75
N ARG A 85 5.37 4.62 11.37
CA ARG A 85 6.34 3.65 10.84
C ARG A 85 5.70 2.26 10.80
N ARG A 86 5.04 1.82 11.87
CA ARG A 86 4.37 0.52 11.92
C ARG A 86 3.22 0.41 10.93
N ILE A 87 2.41 1.47 10.78
CA ILE A 87 1.37 1.54 9.75
C ILE A 87 2.01 1.46 8.36
N TYR A 88 3.03 2.27 8.11
CA TYR A 88 3.74 2.25 6.83
C TYR A 88 4.30 0.87 6.52
N MET A 89 5.00 0.22 7.46
CA MET A 89 5.53 -1.13 7.28
C MET A 89 4.43 -2.15 6.98
N ALA A 90 3.28 -2.06 7.66
CA ALA A 90 2.14 -2.95 7.40
C ALA A 90 1.55 -2.78 5.99
N LEU A 91 1.54 -1.55 5.46
CA LEU A 91 0.99 -1.24 4.14
C LEU A 91 2.02 -1.37 3.00
N ARG A 92 3.32 -1.19 3.29
CA ARG A 92 4.44 -1.22 2.34
C ARG A 92 4.52 -2.57 1.61
N ASP A 93 4.35 -3.65 2.35
CA ASP A 93 4.51 -5.01 1.83
C ASP A 93 3.34 -5.47 0.93
N GLU A 94 2.30 -4.65 0.79
CA GLU A 94 1.24 -4.89 -0.20
C GLU A 94 1.76 -4.57 -1.61
N GLU A 95 1.35 -5.31 -2.63
CA GLU A 95 1.81 -5.04 -4.00
C GLU A 95 1.20 -3.73 -4.52
N GLU A 96 -0.09 -3.74 -4.79
CA GLU A 96 -0.89 -2.60 -5.20
C GLU A 96 -2.25 -2.75 -4.51
N ALA A 97 -2.73 -1.71 -3.83
CA ALA A 97 -3.92 -1.82 -2.98
C ALA A 97 -4.67 -0.50 -2.82
N ASP A 98 -6.00 -0.58 -2.88
CA ASP A 98 -6.93 0.45 -2.41
C ASP A 98 -7.23 0.21 -0.93
N PHE A 99 -6.84 1.17 -0.09
CA PHE A 99 -6.94 1.04 1.37
C PHE A 99 -8.20 1.66 1.93
N LEU A 100 -8.54 2.84 1.43
CA LEU A 100 -9.71 3.59 1.87
C LEU A 100 -10.33 4.32 0.68
N GLU A 101 -11.65 4.19 0.56
CA GLU A 101 -12.47 5.02 -0.30
C GLU A 101 -13.65 5.54 0.54
N VAL A 102 -13.87 6.85 0.51
CA VAL A 102 -15.02 7.49 1.14
C VAL A 102 -15.70 8.33 0.08
N ASN A 103 -16.94 7.99 -0.23
CA ASN A 103 -17.86 8.82 -0.99
C ASN A 103 -18.82 9.41 0.04
N ASN A 104 -18.95 10.73 0.08
CA ASN A 104 -19.87 11.42 0.96
C ASN A 104 -20.46 12.63 0.23
N GLY A 105 -21.64 12.44 -0.36
CA GLY A 105 -22.29 13.49 -1.14
C GLY A 105 -21.46 13.85 -2.36
N ASP A 106 -20.98 15.10 -2.41
CA ASP A 106 -20.14 15.62 -3.49
C ASP A 106 -18.64 15.40 -3.28
N GLU A 107 -18.19 14.90 -2.12
CA GLU A 107 -16.77 14.69 -1.85
C GLU A 107 -16.38 13.21 -1.93
N HIS A 108 -15.28 12.95 -2.63
CA HIS A 108 -14.70 11.63 -2.80
C HIS A 108 -13.24 11.64 -2.35
N VAL A 109 -12.93 10.81 -1.37
CA VAL A 109 -11.58 10.60 -0.82
C VAL A 109 -11.12 9.19 -1.18
N ARG A 110 -9.92 9.07 -1.72
CA ARG A 110 -9.29 7.78 -2.02
C ARG A 110 -7.85 7.76 -1.54
N ILE A 111 -7.49 6.71 -0.81
CA ILE A 111 -6.12 6.39 -0.39
C ILE A 111 -5.75 5.03 -0.97
N TRP A 112 -4.72 5.02 -1.79
CA TRP A 112 -4.24 3.80 -2.43
C TRP A 112 -2.72 3.81 -2.55
N LYS A 113 -2.16 2.64 -2.84
CA LYS A 113 -0.74 2.46 -3.13
C LYS A 113 -0.60 1.71 -4.43
N ASP A 114 0.25 2.21 -5.32
CA ASP A 114 0.71 1.45 -6.47
C ASP A 114 2.06 0.79 -6.17
N ARG A 115 2.84 0.47 -7.20
CA ARG A 115 4.15 -0.15 -7.03
C ARG A 115 5.17 0.78 -6.39
N ASP A 116 5.05 2.08 -6.62
CA ASP A 116 6.11 3.05 -6.43
C ASP A 116 5.76 4.12 -5.38
N ALA A 117 4.48 4.34 -5.09
CA ALA A 117 4.03 5.39 -4.20
C ALA A 117 2.69 5.13 -3.49
N PHE A 118 2.51 5.82 -2.36
CA PHE A 118 1.20 6.08 -1.79
C PHE A 118 0.60 7.33 -2.41
N HIS A 119 -0.71 7.27 -2.62
CA HIS A 119 -1.49 8.36 -3.17
C HIS A 119 -2.65 8.68 -2.24
N VAL A 120 -2.90 9.98 -2.07
CA VAL A 120 -4.15 10.49 -1.51
C VAL A 120 -4.78 11.41 -2.53
N ARG A 121 -6.05 11.18 -2.83
CA ARG A 121 -6.82 12.04 -3.70
C ARG A 121 -8.10 12.46 -3.00
N VAL A 122 -8.39 13.75 -3.06
CA VAL A 122 -9.70 14.31 -2.72
C VAL A 122 -10.22 14.99 -3.98
N THR A 123 -11.44 14.64 -4.39
CA THR A 123 -12.15 15.23 -5.51
C THR A 123 -13.52 15.67 -5.04
N ARG A 124 -13.99 16.80 -5.56
CA ARG A 124 -15.38 17.22 -5.42
C ARG A 124 -16.12 17.07 -6.75
N ASP A 125 -17.36 16.61 -6.71
CA ASP A 125 -18.19 16.47 -7.89
C ASP A 125 -18.43 17.83 -8.57
N GLY A 126 -18.29 17.84 -9.90
CA GLY A 126 -18.37 19.08 -10.69
C GLY A 126 -17.01 19.78 -10.89
N ASP A 127 -15.98 19.41 -10.13
CA ASP A 127 -14.64 19.95 -10.34
C ASP A 127 -13.95 19.27 -11.53
N SER A 128 -13.25 20.07 -12.33
CA SER A 128 -12.48 19.58 -13.48
C SER A 128 -11.13 18.96 -13.10
N ARG A 129 -10.69 19.13 -11.84
CA ARG A 129 -9.42 18.65 -11.31
C ARG A 129 -9.59 18.24 -9.84
N PRO A 130 -8.78 17.32 -9.31
CA PRO A 130 -8.84 16.98 -7.88
C PRO A 130 -8.51 18.19 -7.00
N THR A 131 -9.24 18.34 -5.90
CA THR A 131 -9.03 19.38 -4.88
C THR A 131 -7.73 19.15 -4.13
N VAL A 132 -7.38 17.90 -3.83
CA VAL A 132 -6.11 17.53 -3.20
C VAL A 132 -5.51 16.33 -3.90
N MET A 133 -4.21 16.41 -4.17
CA MET A 133 -3.39 15.31 -4.64
C MET A 133 -2.13 15.24 -3.79
N ILE A 134 -1.88 14.10 -3.15
CA ILE A 134 -0.65 13.81 -2.44
C ILE A 134 -0.02 12.58 -3.10
N TYR A 135 1.27 12.69 -3.41
CA TYR A 135 2.11 11.64 -3.94
C TYR A 135 3.30 11.44 -3.00
N LEU A 136 3.41 10.26 -2.39
CA LEU A 136 4.48 9.91 -1.46
C LEU A 136 5.25 8.70 -2.01
N PRO A 137 6.43 8.91 -2.61
CA PRO A 137 7.24 7.81 -3.12
C PRO A 137 7.64 6.83 -2.01
N LEU A 138 7.51 5.53 -2.27
CA LEU A 138 7.92 4.48 -1.33
C LEU A 138 9.40 4.55 -1.00
N GLN A 139 10.25 4.90 -1.98
CA GLN A 139 11.71 5.05 -1.75
C GLN A 139 12.01 6.13 -0.71
N VAL A 140 11.25 7.23 -0.71
CA VAL A 140 11.41 8.33 0.25
C VAL A 140 10.93 7.89 1.63
N LEU A 141 9.80 7.19 1.71
CA LEU A 141 9.30 6.63 2.97
C LEU A 141 10.24 5.55 3.53
N ASP A 142 10.82 4.72 2.67
CA ASP A 142 11.84 3.74 3.03
C ASP A 142 13.10 4.39 3.60
N ALA A 143 13.59 5.45 2.97
CA ALA A 143 14.69 6.23 3.49
C ALA A 143 14.36 6.89 4.82
N LEU A 144 13.17 7.51 4.92
CA LEU A 144 12.69 8.17 6.13
C LEU A 144 12.64 7.20 7.33
N PHE A 145 12.22 5.96 7.09
CA PHE A 145 12.10 4.91 8.09
C PHE A 145 13.23 3.86 8.02
N SER A 146 14.38 4.18 7.42
CA SER A 146 15.51 3.26 7.28
C SER A 146 16.27 3.00 8.59
N GLY A 147 16.15 3.91 9.56
CA GLY A 147 16.74 3.76 10.89
C GLY A 147 16.05 2.69 11.76
N PRO A 148 16.65 2.29 12.89
CA PRO A 148 16.05 1.37 13.87
C PRO A 148 14.62 1.76 14.28
N GLU A 149 13.81 0.79 14.71
CA GLU A 149 12.39 0.99 15.05
C GLU A 149 12.17 2.14 16.04
N ASP A 150 12.97 2.20 17.11
CA ASP A 150 12.92 3.23 18.16
C ASP A 150 13.70 4.53 17.83
N SER A 151 14.09 4.73 16.56
CA SER A 151 14.84 5.91 16.14
C SER A 151 13.95 6.94 15.44
N MET A 152 14.32 8.21 15.62
CA MET A 152 13.71 9.33 14.90
C MET A 152 13.85 9.12 13.39
N PRO A 153 12.81 9.45 12.60
CA PRO A 153 12.90 9.41 11.13
C PRO A 153 14.11 10.18 10.59
N ASP A 154 14.83 9.59 9.63
CA ASP A 154 16.01 10.21 9.02
C ASP A 154 15.59 11.10 7.85
N LEU A 155 15.20 12.33 8.17
CA LEU A 155 14.79 13.32 7.19
C LEU A 155 15.91 13.65 6.19
N LYS A 156 17.19 13.56 6.58
CA LYS A 156 18.30 13.89 5.67
C LYS A 156 18.45 12.86 4.57
N VAL A 157 18.27 11.58 4.90
CA VAL A 157 18.29 10.52 3.89
C VAL A 157 17.06 10.62 3.00
N ALA A 158 15.87 10.85 3.56
CA ALA A 158 14.64 11.05 2.79
C ALA A 158 14.74 12.23 1.81
N LEU A 159 15.34 13.35 2.23
CA LEU A 159 15.57 14.51 1.36
C LEU A 159 16.54 14.20 0.22
N ARG A 160 17.59 13.40 0.45
CA ARG A 160 18.50 12.97 -0.62
C ARG A 160 17.80 12.10 -1.66
N GLU A 161 16.95 11.17 -1.23
CA GLU A 161 16.12 10.38 -2.16
C GLU A 161 15.20 11.28 -2.98
N LEU A 162 14.62 12.33 -2.37
CA LEU A 162 13.82 13.31 -3.09
C LEU A 162 14.63 14.11 -4.12
N GLU A 163 15.86 14.50 -3.79
CA GLU A 163 16.78 15.18 -4.70
C GLU A 163 17.06 14.32 -5.95
N ASP A 164 17.29 13.01 -5.77
CA ASP A 164 17.55 12.06 -6.86
C ASP A 164 16.30 11.79 -7.73
N MET A 165 15.11 12.12 -7.23
CA MET A 165 13.82 11.96 -7.92
C MET A 165 13.33 13.21 -8.67
N ALA A 166 14.00 14.35 -8.53
CA ALA A 166 13.57 15.59 -9.19
C ALA A 166 13.64 15.47 -10.75
N PRO A 167 12.71 16.10 -11.50
CA PRO A 167 11.61 16.93 -11.04
C PRO A 167 10.41 16.09 -10.54
N LEU A 168 9.83 16.51 -9.42
CA LEU A 168 8.72 15.77 -8.78
C LEU A 168 7.73 16.72 -8.11
N THR A 169 6.43 16.42 -8.18
CA THR A 169 5.40 17.09 -7.38
C THR A 169 4.89 16.14 -6.30
N LEU A 170 4.92 16.58 -5.04
CA LEU A 170 4.50 15.79 -3.88
C LEU A 170 3.09 16.13 -3.43
N VAL A 171 2.72 17.40 -3.46
CA VAL A 171 1.41 17.88 -3.03
C VAL A 171 0.90 18.91 -4.02
N GLU A 172 -0.34 18.76 -4.42
CA GLU A 172 -1.12 19.81 -5.08
C GLU A 172 -2.45 19.96 -4.34
N VAL A 173 -2.78 21.18 -3.95
CA VAL A 173 -4.08 21.56 -3.41
C VAL A 173 -4.62 22.67 -4.29
N TYR A 174 -5.83 22.48 -4.78
CA TYR A 174 -6.55 23.41 -5.61
C TYR A 174 -7.80 23.85 -4.86
N ASP A 175 -7.91 25.16 -4.63
CA ASP A 175 -9.09 25.83 -4.10
C ASP A 175 -9.47 26.98 -5.05
N ASP A 176 -10.69 27.50 -4.91
CA ASP A 176 -11.23 28.54 -5.80
C ASP A 176 -10.41 29.85 -5.78
N HIS A 177 -9.65 30.05 -4.71
CA HIS A 177 -8.87 31.28 -4.48
C HIS A 177 -7.38 31.03 -4.38
N GLU A 178 -6.96 29.80 -4.12
CA GLU A 178 -5.59 29.46 -3.77
C GLU A 178 -5.15 28.15 -4.43
N THR A 179 -3.87 28.08 -4.78
CA THR A 179 -3.26 26.83 -5.22
C THR A 179 -1.98 26.64 -4.44
N VAL A 180 -1.90 25.55 -3.69
CA VAL A 180 -0.69 25.15 -2.99
C VAL A 180 -0.06 24.02 -3.78
N LYS A 181 1.22 24.18 -4.12
CA LYS A 181 2.01 23.12 -4.74
C LYS A 181 3.28 22.93 -3.93
N ILE A 182 3.67 21.68 -3.70
CA ILE A 182 4.97 21.31 -3.11
C ILE A 182 5.67 20.43 -4.14
N TRP A 183 6.80 20.91 -4.66
CA TRP A 183 7.54 20.26 -5.74
C TRP A 183 9.05 20.47 -5.61
N LEU A 184 9.80 19.63 -6.33
CA LEU A 184 11.24 19.73 -6.52
C LEU A 184 11.54 19.97 -8.01
N GLU A 185 12.53 20.83 -8.27
CA GLU A 185 13.00 21.25 -9.60
C GLU A 185 14.53 21.42 -9.66
#